data_AF-T0I4Y4-F1
#
_entry.id   AF-T0I4Y4-F1
#
_cell.length_a   1.000
_cell.length_b   1.000
_cell.length_c   1.000
_cell.angle_alpha   90.00
_cell.angle_beta   90.00
_cell.angle_gamma   90.00
#
_symmetry.space_group_name_H-M   'P 1'
#
loop_
_entity.id
_entity.type
_entity.pdbx_description
1 polymer ?
#
loop_
_entity_poly.entity_id
_entity_poly.type
_entity_poly.pdbx_seq_one_letter_code
_entity_poly.pdbx_strand_id
1 'polypeptide(L)'
;MKMSRKIKRTIAVYCTLVLMLSFLAAPAYAAGDPLQVINNLSDFIFGLIRAIGMILLGFGIVQIGLSLKSHDPSQRANGFLTLAGGVIITFAKEILTLITGG
;
A
#
# COMPACT_ATOMS: atom_id res chain seq x y z
N MET A 1 -25.06 8.16 -26.08
CA MET A 1 -23.66 8.63 -25.90
C MET A 1 -22.70 7.46 -26.13
N LYS A 2 -21.87 7.50 -27.19
CA LYS A 2 -20.87 6.44 -27.46
C LYS A 2 -19.68 6.60 -26.49
N MET A 3 -19.71 5.86 -25.39
CA MET A 3 -18.61 5.84 -24.42
C MET A 3 -17.37 5.21 -25.06
N SER A 4 -16.27 5.96 -25.17
CA SER A 4 -15.01 5.51 -25.77
C SER A 4 -14.50 4.25 -25.06
N ARG A 5 -13.93 3.28 -25.81
CA ARG A 5 -13.45 1.99 -25.26
C ARG A 5 -12.47 2.18 -24.10
N LYS A 6 -11.69 3.27 -24.10
CA LYS A 6 -10.79 3.63 -23.00
C LYS A 6 -11.55 3.89 -21.69
N ILE A 7 -12.64 4.65 -21.74
CA ILE A 7 -13.46 5.01 -20.57
C ILE A 7 -14.15 3.77 -20.00
N LYS A 8 -14.69 2.89 -20.86
CA LYS A 8 -15.25 1.60 -20.41
C LYS A 8 -14.23 0.75 -19.67
N ARG A 9 -12.97 0.73 -20.14
CA ARG A 9 -11.91 -0.05 -19.50
C ARG A 9 -11.52 0.55 -18.15
N THR A 10 -11.42 1.88 -18.03
CA THR A 10 -11.14 2.54 -16.76
C THR A 10 -12.25 2.31 -15.74
N ILE A 11 -13.51 2.41 -16.16
CA ILE A 11 -14.67 2.13 -15.29
C ILE A 11 -14.69 0.66 -14.88
N ALA A 12 -14.41 -0.26 -15.80
CA ALA A 12 -14.34 -1.68 -15.48
C ALA A 12 -13.25 -1.98 -14.45
N VAL A 13 -12.05 -1.41 -14.62
CA VAL A 13 -10.94 -1.57 -13.66
C VAL A 13 -11.28 -0.94 -12.31
N TYR A 14 -11.94 0.22 -12.30
CA TYR A 14 -12.41 0.86 -11.08
C TYR A 14 -13.47 0.00 -10.37
N CYS A 15 -14.46 -0.51 -11.09
CA CYS A 15 -15.47 -1.41 -10.54
C CYS A 15 -14.89 -2.71 -10.03
N THR A 16 -13.89 -3.31 -10.70
CA THR A 16 -13.23 -4.52 -10.20
C THR A 16 -12.37 -4.23 -8.97
N LEU A 17 -11.72 -3.07 -8.90
CA LEU A 17 -10.99 -2.64 -7.71
C LEU A 17 -11.93 -2.42 -6.52
N VAL A 18 -13.07 -1.75 -6.75
CA VAL A 18 -14.10 -1.52 -5.72
C VAL A 18 -14.72 -2.86 -5.29
N LEU A 19 -15.03 -3.76 -6.21
CA LEU A 19 -15.52 -5.11 -5.88
C LEU A 19 -14.49 -5.91 -5.11
N MET A 20 -13.22 -5.89 -5.54
CA MET A 20 -12.12 -6.52 -4.79
C MET A 20 -12.05 -5.93 -3.38
N LEU A 21 -12.04 -4.61 -3.23
CA LEU A 21 -12.09 -3.95 -1.93
C LEU A 21 -13.31 -4.36 -1.10
N SER A 22 -14.49 -4.50 -1.69
CA SER A 22 -15.71 -4.93 -1.00
C SER A 22 -15.74 -6.43 -0.66
N PHE A 23 -15.06 -7.29 -1.43
CA PHE A 23 -14.95 -8.73 -1.16
C PHE A 23 -13.77 -9.07 -0.23
N LEU A 24 -12.67 -8.31 -0.28
CA LEU A 24 -11.55 -8.38 0.65
C LEU A 24 -11.87 -7.68 1.98
N ALA A 25 -12.77 -6.68 1.97
CA ALA A 25 -13.44 -6.21 3.17
C ALA A 25 -14.40 -7.31 3.62
N ALA A 26 -13.87 -8.28 4.38
CA ALA A 26 -14.70 -9.20 5.13
C ALA A 26 -15.74 -8.37 5.88
N PRO A 27 -17.06 -8.63 5.71
CA PRO A 27 -18.06 -7.97 6.52
C PRO A 27 -17.73 -8.33 7.98
N ALA A 28 -17.40 -7.31 8.77
CA ALA A 28 -17.23 -7.47 10.21
C ALA A 28 -18.61 -7.80 10.77
N TYR A 29 -18.97 -9.09 10.78
CA TYR A 29 -20.11 -9.59 11.51
C TYR A 29 -19.89 -9.17 12.96
N ALA A 30 -20.81 -8.36 13.49
CA ALA A 30 -20.86 -7.94 14.88
C ALA A 30 -21.22 -9.16 15.75
N ALA A 31 -20.24 -10.01 16.03
CA ALA A 31 -20.33 -11.04 17.05
C ALA A 31 -19.22 -10.76 18.08
N GLY A 32 -19.56 -9.96 19.10
CA GLY A 32 -18.67 -9.61 20.22
C GLY A 32 -18.03 -8.23 20.09
N ASP A 33 -18.12 -7.45 21.16
CA ASP A 33 -17.54 -6.12 21.44
C ASP A 33 -17.17 -5.16 20.28
N PRO A 34 -17.76 -3.95 20.20
CA PRO A 34 -17.44 -2.92 19.20
C PRO A 34 -15.93 -2.60 19.07
N LEU A 35 -15.17 -2.76 20.16
CA LEU A 35 -13.72 -2.57 20.18
C LEU A 35 -12.99 -3.56 19.26
N GLN A 36 -13.45 -4.80 19.19
CA GLN A 36 -12.83 -5.85 18.37
C GLN A 36 -12.98 -5.55 16.89
N VAL A 37 -14.12 -5.00 16.48
CA VAL A 37 -14.35 -4.55 15.09
C VAL A 37 -13.39 -3.42 14.71
N ILE A 38 -13.17 -2.46 15.61
CA ILE A 38 -12.22 -1.35 15.38
C ILE A 38 -10.77 -1.88 15.30
N ASN A 39 -10.40 -2.86 16.12
CA ASN A 39 -9.07 -3.47 16.08
C ASN A 39 -8.84 -4.24 14.77
N ASN A 40 -9.80 -5.05 14.33
CA ASN A 40 -9.72 -5.75 13.05
C ASN A 40 -9.65 -4.77 11.86
N LEU A 41 -10.39 -3.66 11.92
CA LEU A 41 -10.32 -2.61 10.92
C LEU A 41 -8.95 -1.92 10.92
N SER A 42 -8.38 -1.64 12.09
CA SER A 42 -7.03 -1.07 12.23
C SER A 42 -6.00 -2.01 11.62
N ASP A 43 -6.09 -3.30 11.87
CA ASP A 43 -5.22 -4.33 11.29
C ASP A 43 -5.34 -4.40 9.76
N PHE A 44 -6.56 -4.29 9.25
CA PHE A 44 -6.80 -4.22 7.81
C PHE A 44 -6.16 -2.97 7.17
N ILE A 45 -6.37 -1.78 7.75
CA ILE A 45 -5.79 -0.53 7.27
C ILE A 45 -4.25 -0.58 7.32
N PHE A 46 -3.67 -1.07 8.43
CA PHE A 46 -2.22 -1.26 8.53
C PHE A 46 -1.69 -2.31 7.55
N GLY A 47 -2.48 -3.33 7.22
CA GLY A 47 -2.17 -4.29 6.16
C GLY A 47 -2.10 -3.64 4.78
N LEU A 48 -3.04 -2.74 4.45
CA LEU A 48 -2.99 -1.96 3.21
C LEU A 48 -1.77 -1.02 3.16
N ILE A 49 -1.47 -0.32 4.26
CA ILE A 49 -0.29 0.55 4.37
C ILE A 49 1.01 -0.27 4.16
N ARG A 50 1.10 -1.46 4.77
CA ARG A 50 2.23 -2.37 4.61
C ARG A 50 2.40 -2.83 3.16
N ALA A 51 1.29 -3.15 2.48
CA ALA A 51 1.33 -3.53 1.07
C ALA A 51 1.85 -2.39 0.18
N ILE A 52 1.46 -1.13 0.44
CA ILE A 52 1.99 0.05 -0.25
C ILE A 52 3.50 0.20 0.03
N GLY A 53 3.93 -0.01 1.27
CA GLY A 53 5.35 -0.01 1.64
C GLY A 53 6.18 -1.01 0.82
N MET A 54 5.69 -2.24 0.66
CA MET A 54 6.35 -3.27 -0.17
C MET A 54 6.44 -2.89 -1.65
N ILE A 55 5.43 -2.20 -2.19
CA ILE A 55 5.47 -1.70 -3.59
C ILE A 55 6.53 -0.61 -3.75
N LEU A 56 6.62 0.33 -2.80
CA LEU A 56 7.63 1.40 -2.80
C LEU A 56 9.05 0.83 -2.67
N LEU A 57 9.23 -0.22 -1.87
CA LEU A 57 10.49 -0.96 -1.81
C LEU A 57 10.87 -1.51 -3.18
N GLY A 58 9.97 -2.22 -3.86
CA GLY A 58 10.22 -2.71 -5.22
C GLY A 58 10.60 -1.59 -6.19
N PHE A 59 9.90 -0.45 -6.13
CA PHE A 59 10.17 0.69 -6.99
C PHE A 59 11.52 1.37 -6.68
N GLY A 60 11.90 1.48 -5.40
CA GLY A 60 13.20 2.00 -4.98
C GLY A 60 14.37 1.11 -5.43
N ILE A 61 14.20 -0.22 -5.40
CA ILE A 61 15.22 -1.16 -5.92
C ILE A 61 15.43 -0.93 -7.42
N VAL A 62 14.34 -0.78 -8.20
CA VAL A 62 14.43 -0.53 -9.64
C VAL A 62 15.16 0.78 -9.95
N GLN A 63 14.87 1.85 -9.20
CA GLN A 63 15.57 3.14 -9.35
C GLN A 63 17.07 3.00 -9.07
N ILE A 64 17.45 2.28 -8.01
CA ILE A 64 18.85 2.02 -7.71
C ILE A 64 19.49 1.15 -8.80
N GLY A 65 18.83 0.09 -9.26
CA GLY A 65 19.35 -0.79 -10.32
C GLY A 65 19.63 -0.03 -11.63
N LEU A 66 18.74 0.88 -12.02
CA LEU A 66 18.95 1.74 -13.19
C LEU A 66 20.09 2.74 -12.97
N SER A 67 20.21 3.29 -11.76
CA SER A 67 21.26 4.23 -11.38
C SER A 67 22.67 3.62 -11.31
N LEU A 68 22.77 2.29 -11.14
CA LEU A 68 24.03 1.57 -11.25
C LEU A 68 24.49 1.48 -12.71
N LYS A 69 23.54 1.28 -13.65
CA LYS A 69 23.82 1.27 -15.09
C LYS A 69 24.16 2.65 -15.65
N SER A 70 23.48 3.70 -15.20
CA SER A 70 23.66 5.07 -15.73
C SER A 70 24.77 5.87 -15.05
N HIS A 71 25.44 5.33 -14.02
CA HIS A 71 26.45 6.02 -13.21
C HIS A 71 25.98 7.36 -12.59
N ASP A 72 24.66 7.60 -12.56
CA ASP A 72 24.07 8.86 -12.15
C ASP A 72 23.85 8.90 -10.63
N PRO A 73 24.58 9.75 -9.88
CA PRO A 73 24.48 9.81 -8.42
C PRO A 73 23.09 10.25 -7.93
N SER A 74 22.36 11.04 -8.73
CA SER A 74 21.05 11.58 -8.36
C SER A 74 19.97 10.49 -8.31
N GLN A 75 20.01 9.55 -9.24
CA GLN A 75 19.08 8.41 -9.28
C GLN A 75 19.36 7.40 -8.15
N ARG A 76 20.64 7.28 -7.73
CA ARG A 76 21.01 6.50 -6.54
C ARG A 76 20.38 7.11 -5.29
N ALA A 77 20.55 8.42 -5.10
CA ALA A 77 20.01 9.13 -3.94
C ALA A 77 18.48 9.06 -3.88
N ASN A 78 17.79 9.32 -5.00
CA ASN A 78 16.33 9.28 -5.06
C ASN A 78 15.76 7.86 -4.87
N GLY A 79 16.43 6.85 -5.45
CA GLY A 79 16.07 5.46 -5.24
C GLY A 79 16.27 5.02 -3.79
N PHE A 80 17.33 5.48 -3.12
CA PHE A 80 17.60 5.19 -1.71
C PHE A 80 16.60 5.87 -0.77
N LEU A 81 16.21 7.11 -1.05
CA LEU A 81 15.15 7.80 -0.31
C LEU A 81 13.80 7.08 -0.45
N THR A 82 13.48 6.61 -1.65
CA THR A 82 12.26 5.82 -1.91
C THR A 82 12.30 4.49 -1.16
N LEU A 83 13.46 3.82 -1.13
CA LEU A 83 13.64 2.60 -0.33
C LEU A 83 13.45 2.87 1.15
N ALA A 84 14.12 3.88 1.70
CA ALA A 84 14.03 4.21 3.12
C ALA A 84 12.58 4.54 3.53
N GLY A 85 11.87 5.33 2.72
CA GLY A 85 10.45 5.61 2.91
C GLY A 85 9.60 4.34 2.84
N GLY A 86 9.87 3.45 1.87
CA GLY A 86 9.21 2.15 1.75
C GLY A 86 9.40 1.27 2.99
N VAL A 87 10.62 1.20 3.54
CA VAL A 87 10.91 0.44 4.78
C VAL A 87 10.08 0.97 5.94
N ILE A 88 10.11 2.29 6.18
CA ILE A 88 9.39 2.93 7.28
C ILE A 88 7.88 2.69 7.17
N ILE A 89 7.32 2.83 5.97
CA ILE A 89 5.88 2.61 5.72
C ILE A 89 5.51 1.14 5.94
N THR A 90 6.34 0.20 5.51
CA THR A 90 6.10 -1.25 5.68
C THR A 90 6.01 -1.64 7.14
N PHE A 91 6.79 -0.97 7.98
CA PHE A 91 6.87 -1.20 9.42
C PHE A 91 6.06 -0.19 10.25
N ALA A 92 5.21 0.63 9.63
CA ALA A 92 4.47 1.68 10.33
C ALA A 92 3.61 1.18 11.50
N LYS A 93 2.99 -0.01 11.36
CA LYS A 93 2.22 -0.64 12.45
C LYS A 93 3.12 -0.99 13.64
N GLU A 94 4.25 -1.60 13.35
CA GLU A 94 5.21 -2.07 14.36
C GLU A 94 5.86 -0.87 15.07
N ILE A 95 6.19 0.19 14.32
CA ILE A 95 6.66 1.47 14.88
C ILE A 95 5.60 2.10 15.79
N LEU A 96 4.33 2.11 15.36
CA LEU A 96 3.25 2.66 16.18
C LEU A 96 3.12 1.88 17.49
N THR A 97 3.07 0.55 17.43
CA THR A 97 2.99 -0.30 18.64
C THR A 97 4.17 -0.08 19.58
N LEU A 98 5.39 0.08 19.05
CA LEU A 98 6.58 0.39 19.84
C LEU A 98 6.48 1.75 20.55
N ILE A 99 5.96 2.78 19.88
CA ILE A 99 5.82 4.13 20.45
C ILE A 99 4.65 4.21 21.44
N THR A 100 3.53 3.53 21.14
CA THR A 100 2.37 3.52 22.03
C THR A 100 2.56 2.62 23.26
N GLY A 101 3.73 1.97 23.38
CA GLY A 101 4.10 1.18 24.56
C GLY A 101 3.19 -0.02 24.78
N GLY A 102 2.86 -0.73 23.68
CA GLY A 102 2.08 -1.97 23.75
C GLY A 102 2.62 -2.96 24.77
#